data_AF-A0A3M6VJI4-F1
#
_entry.id   AF-A0A3M6VJI4-F1
#
_cell.length_a   1.000
_cell.length_b   1.000
_cell.length_c   1.000
_cell.angle_alpha   90.00
_cell.angle_beta   90.00
_cell.angle_gamma   90.00
#
_symmetry.space_group_name_H-M   'P 1'
#
loop_
_entity.id
_entity.type
_entity.pdbx_description
1 polymer ?
#
loop_
_entity_poly.entity_id
_entity_poly.type
_entity_poly.pdbx_seq_one_letter_code
_entity_poly.pdbx_strand_id
1 'polypeptide(L)'
;MDFCQLLREERQRAREVAQTKSPITIESKLAEKTTKNEQEISSLLENASLKVWTKRSKIDMEKFVKGSIPGVYYIPNWITQDEEAAILERVYAIPNENDKWVKLKHRRLQMWGGEVKTPFNPEPLPQWLMQISHTLVDMGVFTEEKKPNHALINGEALEVLKTRSFD
;
A
#
# COMPACT_ATOMS: atom_id res chain seq x y z
N MET A 1 22.18 -5.00 -3.90
CA MET A 1 21.10 -5.97 -3.68
C MET A 1 20.05 -5.73 -4.75
N ASP A 2 19.69 -6.76 -5.51
CA ASP A 2 18.70 -6.66 -6.59
C ASP A 2 17.33 -7.13 -6.08
N PHE A 3 16.45 -6.18 -5.79
CA PHE A 3 15.10 -6.46 -5.27
C PHE A 3 14.20 -7.17 -6.29
N CYS A 4 14.47 -7.03 -7.60
CA CYS A 4 13.73 -7.72 -8.64
C CYS A 4 14.06 -9.21 -8.64
N GLN A 5 15.33 -9.55 -8.42
CA GLN A 5 15.76 -10.93 -8.25
C GLN A 5 15.09 -11.56 -7.01
N LEU A 6 15.10 -10.85 -5.90
CA LEU A 6 14.51 -11.29 -4.63
C LEU A 6 12.99 -11.56 -4.75
N LEU A 7 12.25 -10.68 -5.45
CA LEU A 7 10.81 -10.86 -5.68
C LEU A 7 10.50 -12.02 -6.65
N ARG A 8 11.38 -12.29 -7.62
CA ARG A 8 11.26 -13.44 -8.52
C ARG A 8 11.49 -14.75 -7.78
N GLU A 9 12.52 -14.80 -6.94
CA GLU A 9 12.84 -15.94 -6.10
C GLU A 9 11.68 -16.28 -5.13
N GLU A 10 11.05 -15.27 -4.54
CA GLU A 10 9.91 -15.48 -3.64
C GLU A 10 8.67 -16.00 -4.37
N ARG A 11 8.36 -15.46 -5.55
CA ARG A 11 7.26 -15.94 -6.39
C ARG A 11 7.49 -17.36 -6.91
N GLN A 12 8.75 -17.72 -7.15
CA GLN A 12 9.11 -19.05 -7.61
C GLN A 12 8.95 -20.08 -6.47
N ARG A 13 9.41 -19.76 -5.25
CA ARG A 13 9.14 -20.56 -4.05
C ARG A 13 7.65 -20.80 -3.82
N ALA A 14 6.82 -19.76 -3.97
CA ALA A 14 5.37 -19.90 -3.82
C ALA A 14 4.73 -20.86 -4.86
N ARG A 15 5.26 -20.89 -6.09
CA ARG A 15 4.79 -21.80 -7.16
C ARG A 15 5.23 -23.24 -6.94
N GLU A 16 6.45 -23.46 -6.45
CA GLU A 16 6.98 -24.79 -6.14
C GLU A 16 6.21 -25.42 -4.97
N VAL A 17 5.83 -24.62 -3.97
CA VAL A 17 4.94 -25.02 -2.87
C VAL A 17 3.53 -25.35 -3.37
N ALA A 18 3.05 -24.66 -4.41
CA ALA A 18 1.75 -24.94 -5.02
C ALA A 18 1.78 -26.20 -5.92
N GLN A 19 2.87 -26.46 -6.64
CA GLN A 19 3.01 -27.61 -7.56
C GLN A 19 3.28 -28.94 -6.85
N THR A 20 3.78 -28.93 -5.61
CA THR A 20 3.96 -30.14 -4.79
C THR A 20 2.65 -30.70 -4.21
N LYS A 21 1.50 -30.05 -4.46
CA LYS A 21 0.16 -30.62 -4.21
C LYS A 21 -0.48 -31.00 -5.55
N SER A 22 -0.52 -32.30 -5.85
CA SER A 22 -1.13 -32.85 -7.07
C SER A 22 -2.65 -32.61 -7.17
N PRO A 23 -3.23 -32.57 -8.38
CA PRO A 23 -4.49 -31.88 -8.67
C PRO A 23 -5.71 -32.82 -8.68
N ILE A 24 -6.85 -32.35 -8.16
CA ILE A 24 -8.17 -32.95 -8.42
C ILE A 24 -9.03 -31.95 -9.19
N THR A 25 -9.43 -32.38 -10.38
CA THR A 25 -10.30 -31.75 -11.37
C THR A 25 -11.64 -31.28 -10.80
N ILE A 26 -11.86 -29.95 -10.74
CA ILE A 26 -13.19 -29.33 -10.64
C ILE A 26 -13.18 -28.04 -11.47
N GLU A 27 -13.09 -28.19 -12.80
CA GLU A 27 -13.28 -27.08 -13.73
C GLU A 27 -14.77 -26.97 -14.05
N SER A 28 -15.41 -25.96 -13.45
CA SER A 28 -16.64 -25.26 -13.91
C SER A 28 -17.44 -24.63 -12.76
N LYS A 29 -17.15 -24.96 -11.48
CA LYS A 29 -17.78 -24.33 -10.30
C LYS A 29 -16.86 -23.38 -9.51
N LEU A 30 -15.58 -23.27 -9.87
CA LEU A 30 -14.59 -22.51 -9.10
C LEU A 30 -14.55 -21.01 -9.49
N ALA A 31 -14.89 -20.66 -10.73
CA ALA A 31 -14.82 -19.27 -11.21
C ALA A 31 -15.80 -18.30 -10.51
N GLU A 32 -16.91 -18.80 -9.95
CA GLU A 32 -17.86 -17.98 -9.17
C GLU A 32 -17.56 -18.01 -7.65
N LYS A 33 -16.77 -18.98 -7.19
CA LYS A 33 -16.44 -19.18 -5.77
C LYS A 33 -15.15 -18.47 -5.35
N THR A 34 -14.19 -18.31 -6.27
CA THR A 34 -12.92 -17.62 -6.01
C THR A 34 -13.11 -16.10 -5.87
N THR A 35 -13.99 -15.50 -6.69
CA THR A 35 -14.22 -14.04 -6.72
C THR A 35 -14.87 -13.51 -5.45
N LYS A 36 -15.77 -14.29 -4.82
CA LYS A 36 -16.40 -13.91 -3.54
C LYS A 36 -15.38 -13.84 -2.41
N ASN A 37 -14.45 -14.78 -2.38
CA ASN A 37 -13.45 -14.88 -1.32
C ASN A 37 -12.41 -13.75 -1.41
N GLU A 38 -11.99 -13.36 -2.62
CA GLU A 38 -11.02 -12.26 -2.82
C GLU A 38 -11.60 -10.89 -2.48
N GLN A 39 -12.86 -10.62 -2.85
CA GLN A 39 -13.54 -9.37 -2.51
C GLN A 39 -13.76 -9.25 -0.99
N GLU A 40 -14.15 -10.35 -0.33
CA GLU A 40 -14.29 -10.39 1.13
C GLU A 40 -12.95 -10.17 1.84
N ILE A 41 -11.86 -10.80 1.37
CA ILE A 41 -10.52 -10.59 1.92
C ILE A 41 -10.04 -9.15 1.73
N SER A 42 -10.25 -8.54 0.55
CA SER A 42 -9.90 -7.12 0.33
C SER A 42 -10.67 -6.22 1.28
N SER A 43 -11.98 -6.44 1.43
CA SER A 43 -12.83 -5.68 2.35
C SER A 43 -12.38 -5.82 3.81
N LEU A 44 -12.04 -7.04 4.24
CA LEU A 44 -11.51 -7.28 5.59
C LEU A 44 -10.17 -6.56 5.82
N LEU A 45 -9.28 -6.57 4.84
CA LEU A 45 -7.98 -5.90 4.92
C LEU A 45 -8.09 -4.38 4.87
N GLU A 46 -9.07 -3.81 4.15
CA GLU A 46 -9.34 -2.38 4.15
C GLU A 46 -9.86 -1.90 5.52
N ASN A 47 -10.71 -2.71 6.17
CA ASN A 47 -11.34 -2.35 7.45
C ASN A 47 -10.49 -2.70 8.69
N ALA A 48 -9.42 -3.47 8.53
CA ALA A 48 -8.55 -3.84 9.65
C ALA A 48 -7.46 -2.78 9.93
N SER A 49 -7.10 -2.59 11.20
CA SER A 49 -5.88 -1.86 11.60
C SER A 49 -4.61 -2.68 11.33
N LEU A 50 -3.46 -2.01 11.23
CA LEU A 50 -2.14 -2.65 11.21
C LEU A 50 -1.82 -3.18 12.61
N LYS A 51 -1.58 -4.50 12.74
CA LYS A 51 -1.35 -5.16 14.04
C LYS A 51 0.00 -4.79 14.67
N VAL A 52 1.01 -4.51 13.84
CA VAL A 52 2.40 -4.23 14.26
C VAL A 52 2.72 -2.73 14.33
N TRP A 53 1.69 -1.88 14.34
CA TRP A 53 1.86 -0.43 14.29
C TRP A 53 2.06 0.18 15.68
N THR A 54 3.21 0.83 15.88
CA THR A 54 3.59 1.34 17.20
C THR A 54 3.06 2.74 17.43
N LYS A 55 2.56 3.01 18.64
CA LYS A 55 2.19 4.37 19.06
C LYS A 55 3.43 5.24 19.12
N ARG A 56 3.34 6.45 18.57
CA ARG A 56 4.43 7.43 18.54
C ARG A 56 4.08 8.61 19.42
N SER A 57 5.09 9.19 20.06
CA SER A 57 4.94 10.42 20.85
C SER A 57 5.19 11.64 19.97
N LYS A 58 4.78 12.81 20.47
CA LYS A 58 5.08 14.09 19.84
C LYS A 58 6.59 14.23 19.57
N ILE A 59 6.93 14.68 18.37
CA ILE A 59 8.32 14.94 17.98
C ILE A 59 8.57 16.45 17.86
N ASP A 60 9.84 16.81 18.00
CA ASP A 60 10.32 18.16 17.72
C ASP A 60 10.80 18.21 16.27
N MET A 61 10.00 18.84 15.39
CA MET A 61 10.24 18.91 13.95
C MET A 61 11.53 19.67 13.61
N GLU A 62 11.97 20.60 14.46
CA GLU A 62 13.17 21.40 14.21
C GLU A 62 14.44 20.55 14.15
N LYS A 63 14.44 19.39 14.81
CA LYS A 63 15.54 18.42 14.76
C LYS A 63 15.67 17.70 13.42
N PHE A 64 14.64 17.78 12.58
CA PHE A 64 14.56 17.07 11.30
C PHE A 64 14.64 18.01 10.10
N VAL A 65 14.93 19.31 10.29
CA VAL A 65 15.11 20.26 9.20
C VAL A 65 16.24 19.79 8.29
N LYS A 66 15.98 19.77 6.97
CA LYS A 66 16.95 19.33 5.98
C LYS A 66 17.23 20.42 4.95
N GLY A 67 18.47 20.90 4.95
CA GLY A 67 18.93 21.92 4.00
C GLY A 67 18.49 23.33 4.40
N SER A 68 18.54 24.26 3.46
CA SER A 68 18.21 25.68 3.66
C SER A 68 16.76 26.04 3.34
N ILE A 69 15.96 25.08 2.87
CA ILE A 69 14.58 25.32 2.44
C ILE A 69 13.66 25.25 3.67
N PRO A 70 12.98 26.35 4.03
CA PRO A 70 12.04 26.34 5.15
C PRO A 70 10.89 25.35 4.90
N GLY A 71 10.46 24.65 5.96
CA GLY A 71 9.34 23.71 5.90
C GLY A 71 9.66 22.34 5.30
N VAL A 72 10.92 22.04 5.00
CA VAL A 72 11.36 20.71 4.54
C VAL A 72 12.00 19.94 5.68
N TYR A 73 11.39 18.80 6.01
CA TYR A 73 11.80 17.93 7.09
C TYR A 73 12.09 16.53 6.57
N TYR A 74 13.12 15.88 7.11
CA TYR A 74 13.48 14.50 6.77
C TYR A 74 13.65 13.66 8.04
N ILE A 75 12.78 12.66 8.19
CA ILE A 75 12.81 11.72 9.30
C ILE A 75 13.26 10.35 8.75
N PRO A 76 14.52 9.94 8.96
CA PRO A 76 15.00 8.65 8.50
C PRO A 76 14.34 7.51 9.29
N ASN A 77 14.12 6.37 8.63
CA ASN A 77 13.66 5.13 9.26
C ASN A 77 12.41 5.33 10.14
N TRP A 78 11.46 6.16 9.68
CA TRP A 78 10.27 6.49 10.45
C TRP A 78 9.34 5.29 10.69
N ILE A 79 9.30 4.37 9.74
CA ILE A 79 8.64 3.07 9.86
C ILE A 79 9.68 1.98 10.13
N THR A 80 9.31 0.99 10.95
CA THR A 80 10.12 -0.22 11.13
C THR A 80 9.95 -1.17 9.94
N GLN A 81 10.84 -2.16 9.83
CA GLN A 81 10.73 -3.18 8.78
C GLN A 81 9.43 -3.99 8.87
N ASP A 82 8.94 -4.27 10.08
CA ASP A 82 7.67 -4.99 10.28
C ASP A 82 6.46 -4.12 9.89
N GLU A 83 6.49 -2.82 10.20
CA GLU A 83 5.46 -1.88 9.78
C GLU A 83 5.44 -1.71 8.26
N GLU A 84 6.62 -1.63 7.64
CA GLU A 84 6.76 -1.61 6.18
C GLU A 84 6.13 -2.85 5.54
N ALA A 85 6.48 -4.06 6.03
CA ALA A 85 5.92 -5.30 5.54
C ALA A 85 4.39 -5.34 5.68
N ALA A 86 3.84 -4.89 6.81
CA ALA A 86 2.40 -4.82 7.04
C ALA A 86 1.69 -3.81 6.12
N ILE A 87 2.32 -2.66 5.82
CA ILE A 87 1.79 -1.70 4.84
C ILE A 87 1.78 -2.32 3.44
N LEU A 88 2.90 -2.95 3.04
CA LEU A 88 3.01 -3.58 1.72
C LEU A 88 1.99 -4.70 1.54
N GLU A 89 1.72 -5.50 2.57
CA GLU A 89 0.64 -6.49 2.58
C GLU A 89 -0.70 -5.85 2.20
N ARG A 90 -1.06 -4.71 2.80
CA ARG A 90 -2.31 -3.99 2.48
C ARG A 90 -2.32 -3.41 1.07
N VAL A 91 -1.20 -2.83 0.64
CA VAL A 91 -1.08 -2.25 -0.71
C VAL A 91 -1.25 -3.30 -1.79
N TYR A 92 -0.60 -4.46 -1.64
CA TYR A 92 -0.58 -5.53 -2.64
C TYR A 92 -1.72 -6.53 -2.52
N ALA A 93 -2.46 -6.53 -1.41
CA ALA A 93 -3.70 -7.29 -1.29
C ALA A 93 -4.76 -6.86 -2.32
N ILE A 94 -4.66 -5.63 -2.82
CA ILE A 94 -5.55 -5.10 -3.85
C ILE A 94 -5.07 -5.60 -5.21
N PRO A 95 -5.85 -6.47 -5.88
CA PRO A 95 -5.45 -7.04 -7.16
C PRO A 95 -5.16 -5.95 -8.19
N ASN A 96 -4.21 -6.19 -9.10
CA ASN A 96 -3.85 -5.19 -10.13
C ASN A 96 -5.01 -4.85 -11.07
N GLU A 97 -5.98 -5.75 -11.22
CA GLU A 97 -7.17 -5.56 -12.04
C GLU A 97 -8.36 -5.00 -11.24
N ASN A 98 -8.14 -4.58 -10.00
CA ASN A 98 -9.15 -3.90 -9.19
C ASN A 98 -9.36 -2.47 -9.69
N ASP A 99 -10.63 -2.04 -9.75
CA ASP A 99 -11.03 -0.69 -10.20
C ASP A 99 -10.41 0.45 -9.39
N LYS A 100 -9.90 0.19 -8.18
CA LYS A 100 -9.16 1.17 -7.37
C LYS A 100 -7.82 1.58 -7.99
N TRP A 101 -7.24 0.75 -8.86
CA TRP A 101 -5.99 1.08 -9.56
C TRP A 101 -6.28 1.83 -10.86
N VAL A 102 -5.98 3.12 -10.87
CA VAL A 102 -5.95 3.92 -12.10
C VAL A 102 -4.65 3.62 -12.85
N LYS A 103 -4.76 2.99 -14.03
CA LYS A 103 -3.61 2.76 -14.93
C LYS A 103 -3.23 4.07 -15.63
N LEU A 104 -1.97 4.49 -15.45
CA LEU A 104 -1.36 5.64 -16.12
C LEU A 104 -0.24 5.14 -17.06
N LYS A 105 0.31 6.02 -17.91
CA LYS A 105 1.23 5.65 -18.99
C LYS A 105 2.40 4.72 -18.59
N HIS A 106 2.98 4.89 -17.40
CA HIS A 106 4.12 4.10 -16.91
C HIS A 106 4.00 3.69 -15.44
N ARG A 107 2.84 3.93 -14.83
CA ARG A 107 2.62 3.73 -13.41
C ARG A 107 1.16 3.41 -13.15
N ARG A 108 0.87 2.99 -11.93
CA ARG A 108 -0.49 2.85 -11.42
C ARG A 108 -0.67 3.68 -10.16
N LEU A 109 -1.89 4.12 -9.92
CA LEU A 109 -2.24 4.99 -8.80
C LEU A 109 -3.45 4.41 -8.08
N GLN A 110 -3.38 4.22 -6.77
CA GLN A 110 -4.58 4.12 -5.93
C GLN A 110 -4.92 5.50 -5.37
N MET A 111 -6.22 5.79 -5.30
CA MET A 111 -6.76 7.00 -4.68
C MET A 111 -7.66 6.61 -3.52
N TRP A 112 -7.37 7.10 -2.33
CA TRP A 112 -8.14 6.84 -1.10
C TRP A 112 -8.59 8.15 -0.47
N GLY A 113 -9.81 8.17 0.08
CA GLY A 113 -10.36 9.35 0.73
C GLY A 113 -11.19 10.24 -0.18
N GLY A 114 -11.61 9.71 -1.34
CA GLY A 114 -12.42 10.40 -2.33
C GLY A 114 -11.62 10.89 -3.53
N GLU A 115 -12.33 11.39 -4.53
CA GLU A 115 -11.71 11.90 -5.75
C GLU A 115 -11.34 13.39 -5.58
N VAL A 116 -10.09 13.74 -5.88
CA VAL A 116 -9.62 15.14 -5.85
C VAL A 116 -10.09 15.89 -7.09
N LYS A 117 -11.41 16.07 -7.22
CA LYS A 117 -12.07 16.97 -8.17
C LYS A 117 -12.60 18.21 -7.45
N THR A 118 -13.00 19.22 -8.21
CA THR A 118 -13.71 20.39 -7.67
C THR A 118 -15.20 20.26 -8.02
N PRO A 119 -16.11 20.16 -7.04
CA PRO A 119 -15.89 20.15 -5.59
C PRO A 119 -15.30 18.83 -5.08
N PHE A 120 -14.47 18.90 -4.03
CA PHE A 120 -13.89 17.72 -3.41
C PHE A 120 -14.97 16.95 -2.65
N ASN A 121 -15.12 15.66 -2.95
CA ASN A 121 -16.07 14.78 -2.28
C ASN A 121 -15.31 13.78 -1.39
N PRO A 122 -15.14 14.05 -0.08
CA PRO A 122 -14.38 13.18 0.80
C PRO A 122 -15.09 11.85 1.03
N GLU A 123 -14.30 10.78 1.01
CA GLU A 123 -14.73 9.43 1.41
C GLU A 123 -13.93 8.97 2.63
N PRO A 124 -14.43 8.02 3.42
CA PRO A 124 -13.66 7.48 4.53
C PRO A 124 -12.38 6.79 4.04
N LEU A 125 -11.26 7.03 4.74
CA LEU A 125 -10.04 6.26 4.52
C LEU A 125 -10.19 4.85 5.10
N PRO A 126 -9.53 3.83 4.49
CA PRO A 126 -9.33 2.53 5.12
C PRO A 126 -8.73 2.66 6.51
N GLN A 127 -9.06 1.72 7.38
CA GLN A 127 -8.70 1.79 8.80
C GLN A 127 -7.18 1.86 9.02
N TRP A 128 -6.40 1.17 8.19
CA TRP A 128 -4.93 1.21 8.25
C TRP A 128 -4.35 2.57 7.83
N LEU A 129 -4.97 3.26 6.86
CA LEU A 129 -4.57 4.63 6.47
C LEU A 129 -5.01 5.67 7.50
N MET A 130 -6.20 5.51 8.09
CA MET A 130 -6.65 6.34 9.21
C MET A 130 -5.69 6.23 10.40
N GLN A 131 -5.23 5.02 10.72
CA GLN A 131 -4.25 4.79 11.77
C GLN A 131 -2.93 5.55 11.54
N ILE A 132 -2.44 5.57 10.30
CA ILE A 132 -1.25 6.35 9.92
C ILE A 132 -1.54 7.85 10.05
N SER A 133 -2.68 8.31 9.54
CA SER A 133 -3.12 9.72 9.63
C SER A 133 -3.18 10.22 11.08
N HIS A 134 -3.81 9.46 11.99
CA HIS A 134 -3.84 9.78 13.42
C HIS A 134 -2.44 9.83 14.03
N THR A 135 -1.58 8.89 13.66
CA THR A 135 -0.20 8.86 14.17
C THR A 135 0.57 10.13 13.78
N LEU A 136 0.36 10.65 12.57
CA LEU A 136 0.99 11.89 12.14
C LEU A 136 0.47 13.12 12.91
N VAL A 137 -0.80 13.11 13.32
CA VAL A 137 -1.37 14.14 14.19
C VAL A 137 -0.84 14.03 15.63
N ASP A 138 -0.81 12.82 16.20
CA ASP A 138 -0.26 12.55 17.54
C ASP A 138 1.21 13.00 17.66
N MET A 139 1.96 12.83 16.58
CA MET A 139 3.35 13.27 16.48
C MET A 139 3.51 14.79 16.37
N GLY A 140 2.43 15.53 16.11
CA GLY A 140 2.45 16.97 15.90
C GLY A 140 2.89 17.41 14.50
N VAL A 141 2.89 16.49 13.51
CA VAL A 141 3.22 16.82 12.11
C VAL A 141 2.06 17.58 11.45
N PHE A 142 0.83 17.17 11.75
CA PHE A 142 -0.40 17.86 11.35
C PHE A 142 -1.19 18.27 12.60
N THR A 143 -2.01 19.30 12.46
CA THR A 143 -3.01 19.65 13.49
C THR A 143 -4.29 18.84 13.27
N GLU A 144 -5.17 18.78 14.27
CA GLU A 144 -6.44 18.06 14.16
C GLU A 144 -7.32 18.62 13.03
N GLU A 145 -7.27 19.94 12.80
CA GLU A 145 -8.01 20.62 11.73
C GLU A 145 -7.45 20.31 10.33
N LYS A 146 -6.16 19.96 10.24
CA LYS A 146 -5.46 19.63 8.98
C LYS A 146 -5.07 18.16 8.91
N LYS A 147 -5.82 17.31 9.59
CA LYS A 147 -5.60 15.86 9.57
C LYS A 147 -5.70 15.31 8.15
N PRO A 148 -4.73 14.50 7.68
CA PRO A 148 -4.80 13.87 6.37
C PRO A 148 -6.07 13.04 6.20
N ASN A 149 -6.85 13.35 5.17
CA ASN A 149 -8.10 12.67 4.84
C ASN A 149 -8.08 12.03 3.45
N HIS A 150 -6.97 12.15 2.72
CA HIS A 150 -6.79 11.60 1.38
C HIS A 150 -5.37 11.05 1.22
N ALA A 151 -5.22 9.91 0.54
CA ALA A 151 -3.95 9.25 0.31
C ALA A 151 -3.81 8.75 -1.14
N LEU A 152 -2.62 8.92 -1.70
CA LEU A 152 -2.25 8.45 -3.03
C LEU A 152 -1.16 7.39 -2.91
N ILE A 153 -1.40 6.22 -3.49
CA ILE A 153 -0.42 5.13 -3.50
C ILE A 153 0.08 4.95 -4.92
N ASN A 154 1.35 5.34 -5.13
CA ASN A 154 2.01 5.24 -6.43
C ASN A 154 2.70 3.88 -6.54
N GLY A 155 2.34 3.11 -7.57
CA GLY A 155 3.00 1.85 -7.90
C GLY A 155 3.61 1.88 -9.30
N GLU A 156 4.72 1.19 -9.52
CA GLU A 156 5.26 1.00 -10.87
C GLU A 156 4.37 0.04 -11.68
N ALA A 157 4.16 0.35 -12.97
CA ALA A 157 3.44 -0.55 -13.86
C ALA A 157 4.37 -1.70 -14.29
N LEU A 158 3.88 -2.94 -14.21
CA LEU A 158 4.66 -4.15 -14.54
C LEU A 158 5.20 -4.17 -15.99
N GLU A 159 4.59 -3.41 -16.90
CA GLU A 159 5.05 -3.30 -18.29
C GLU A 159 6.40 -2.58 -18.44
N VAL A 160 6.75 -1.68 -17.52
CA VAL A 160 8.05 -0.98 -17.53
C VAL A 160 9.20 -1.90 -17.12
N LEU A 161 8.91 -2.96 -16.35
CA LEU A 161 9.91 -3.97 -15.97
C LEU A 161 10.22 -4.97 -17.09
N LYS A 162 9.40 -5.03 -18.15
CA LYS A 162 9.69 -5.86 -19.34
C LYS A 162 10.56 -5.15 -20.37
N THR A 163 10.60 -3.82 -20.36
CA THR A 163 11.35 -3.01 -21.34
C THR A 163 12.67 -2.47 -20.82
N ARG A 164 12.97 -2.64 -19.52
CA ARG A 164 14.32 -2.42 -18.96
C ARG A 164 15.22 -3.66 -19.14
N SER A 165 15.33 -4.14 -20.37
CA SER A 165 16.55 -4.80 -20.85
C SER A 165 17.36 -3.72 -21.54
N PHE A 166 18.33 -3.16 -20.83
CA PHE A 166 19.35 -2.33 -21.45
C PHE A 166 20.48 -3.26 -21.90
N ASP A 167 20.86 -3.13 -23.16
CA ASP A 167 22.12 -3.63 -23.73
C ASP A 167 23.34 -3.12 -22.93
#